data_AF-A0A932QDU8-F1
#
_entry.id   AF-A0A932QDU8-F1
#
_cell.length_a   1.000
_cell.length_b   1.000
_cell.length_c   1.000
_cell.angle_alpha   90.00
_cell.angle_beta   90.00
_cell.angle_gamma   90.00
#
_symmetry.space_group_name_H-M   'P 1'
#
loop_
_entity.id
_entity.type
_entity.pdbx_description
1 polymer ?
#
loop_
_entity_poly.entity_id
_entity_poly.type
_entity_poly.pdbx_seq_one_letter_code
_entity_poly.pdbx_strand_id
1 'polypeptide(L)'
;MDMSRYQATPQTPVAPGARSTATPGALGTASTIPPAPTTWTMQDVVGLRVRREELSSQLNSAIGRRKDVAKQISLTPPGPARTGLEQRLLVLDERIARLERDIDITGQQLASAPGQLIAGTSSDPIQRGGLTPGQTTGVSIVFTIAVLMPLSLAFARGLLRRMGRPAALPESREMNARLENLERGMEAVAIEIERMSEGQRFVTKLLSEGAARPVDVNARAAEALRIAQAVDPRAKS
;
A
#
# COMPACT_ATOMS: atom_id res chain seq x y z
N MET A 1 -8.16 -100.60 -22.01
CA MET A 1 -7.79 -99.17 -21.91
C MET A 1 -7.18 -98.99 -20.54
N ASP A 2 -5.87 -98.79 -20.55
CA ASP A 2 -4.94 -99.10 -19.48
C ASP A 2 -4.67 -97.89 -18.58
N MET A 3 -4.41 -98.17 -17.31
CA MET A 3 -3.98 -97.24 -16.29
C MET A 3 -2.45 -97.08 -16.36
N SER A 4 -1.94 -95.87 -16.53
CA SER A 4 -0.53 -95.53 -16.23
C SER A 4 -0.45 -94.05 -15.86
N ARG A 5 -0.51 -93.75 -14.57
CA ARG A 5 0.66 -93.41 -13.72
C ARG A 5 1.48 -92.23 -14.26
N TYR A 6 1.24 -91.05 -13.69
CA TYR A 6 2.32 -90.12 -13.38
C TYR A 6 2.30 -89.83 -11.88
N GLN A 7 3.42 -90.15 -11.26
CA GLN A 7 3.69 -90.16 -9.85
C GLN A 7 4.08 -88.75 -9.39
N ALA A 8 3.58 -88.35 -8.22
CA ALA A 8 3.89 -87.11 -7.55
C ALA A 8 5.35 -87.06 -7.06
N THR A 9 5.95 -85.87 -7.10
CA THR A 9 7.06 -85.49 -6.19
C THR A 9 6.52 -84.48 -5.17
N PRO A 10 6.84 -84.62 -3.87
CA PRO A 10 6.27 -83.79 -2.82
C PRO A 10 6.98 -82.43 -2.74
N GLN A 11 6.22 -81.34 -2.87
CA GLN A 11 6.68 -80.00 -2.52
C GLN A 11 6.56 -79.81 -1.01
N THR A 12 7.67 -79.48 -0.37
CA THR A 12 7.76 -79.18 1.07
C THR A 12 7.04 -77.86 1.39
N PRO A 13 6.33 -77.74 2.52
CA PRO A 13 5.51 -76.56 2.83
C PRO A 13 6.38 -75.40 3.31
N VAL A 14 6.26 -74.23 2.68
CA VAL A 14 6.79 -72.98 3.25
C VAL A 14 5.68 -72.34 4.09
N ALA A 15 5.90 -72.30 5.40
CA ALA A 15 4.99 -71.73 6.38
C ALA A 15 4.81 -70.20 6.18
N PRO A 16 3.61 -69.66 6.48
CA PRO A 16 3.33 -68.24 6.37
C PRO A 16 4.12 -67.43 7.40
N GLY A 17 4.96 -66.51 6.91
CA GLY A 17 5.68 -65.54 7.74
C GLY A 17 4.70 -64.72 8.59
N ALA A 18 5.02 -64.64 9.88
CA ALA A 18 4.24 -63.95 10.90
C ALA A 18 3.95 -62.50 10.53
N ARG A 19 2.70 -62.07 10.77
CA ARG A 19 2.35 -60.64 10.83
C ARG A 19 3.07 -60.03 12.04
N SER A 20 4.06 -59.18 11.78
CA SER A 20 4.59 -58.30 12.82
C SER A 20 3.52 -57.26 13.18
N THR A 21 2.93 -57.41 14.36
CA THR A 21 2.15 -56.37 15.03
C THR A 21 3.11 -55.31 15.55
N ALA A 22 3.23 -54.18 14.85
CA ALA A 22 3.91 -53.00 15.37
C ALA A 22 2.96 -52.22 16.29
N THR A 23 3.25 -52.26 17.59
CA THR A 23 2.69 -51.43 18.66
C THR A 23 2.91 -49.93 18.36
N PRO A 24 1.92 -49.03 18.57
CA PRO A 24 2.11 -47.60 18.40
C PRO A 24 2.79 -47.02 19.65
N GLY A 25 4.06 -46.64 19.54
CA GLY A 25 4.81 -46.02 20.63
C GLY A 25 5.92 -45.10 20.11
N ALA A 26 5.74 -43.80 20.35
CA ALA A 26 6.74 -42.72 20.27
C ALA A 26 7.40 -42.47 18.89
N LEU A 27 6.71 -41.72 18.03
CA LEU A 27 7.29 -41.06 16.86
C LEU A 27 8.10 -39.82 17.29
N GLY A 28 9.25 -40.04 17.92
CA GLY A 28 10.36 -39.10 17.79
C GLY A 28 10.91 -39.26 16.37
N THR A 29 10.52 -38.38 15.46
CA THR A 29 11.05 -38.36 14.09
C THR A 29 12.49 -37.85 14.13
N ALA A 30 13.42 -38.74 14.49
CA ALA A 30 14.80 -38.61 14.06
C ALA A 30 14.78 -38.64 12.53
N SER A 31 14.99 -37.48 11.93
CA SER A 31 15.18 -37.35 10.48
C SER A 31 16.50 -38.06 10.16
N THR A 32 16.41 -39.35 9.80
CA THR A 32 17.58 -40.14 9.40
C THR A 32 18.13 -39.52 8.12
N ILE A 33 19.29 -38.88 8.22
CA ILE A 33 20.05 -38.39 7.07
C ILE A 33 20.39 -39.61 6.21
N PRO A 34 19.91 -39.70 4.95
CA PRO A 34 20.35 -40.78 4.07
C PRO A 34 21.86 -40.64 3.83
N PRO A 35 22.64 -41.73 3.91
CA PRO A 35 24.07 -41.68 3.64
C PRO A 35 24.31 -41.21 2.20
N ALA A 36 25.33 -40.36 2.01
CA ALA A 36 25.71 -39.88 0.69
C ALA A 36 26.07 -41.07 -0.22
N PRO A 37 25.62 -41.09 -1.48
CA PRO A 37 25.94 -42.18 -2.40
C PRO A 37 27.44 -42.19 -2.69
N THR A 38 28.05 -43.38 -2.64
CA THR A 38 29.48 -43.59 -2.94
C THR A 38 29.84 -43.22 -4.39
N THR A 39 28.83 -43.09 -5.26
CA THR A 39 28.93 -42.59 -6.63
C THR A 39 27.80 -41.60 -6.88
N TRP A 40 28.14 -40.33 -7.14
CA TRP A 40 27.18 -39.30 -7.49
C TRP A 40 26.72 -39.46 -8.95
N THR A 41 25.42 -39.45 -9.19
CA THR A 41 24.85 -39.39 -10.55
C THR A 41 24.29 -38.00 -10.88
N MET A 42 24.12 -37.68 -12.17
CA MET A 42 23.47 -36.41 -12.58
C MET A 42 22.03 -36.31 -12.07
N GLN A 43 21.31 -37.43 -11.99
CA GLN A 43 19.94 -37.48 -11.50
C GLN A 43 19.86 -37.11 -10.00
N ASP A 44 20.85 -37.50 -9.20
CA ASP A 44 20.93 -37.15 -7.78
C ASP A 44 21.09 -35.65 -7.58
N VAL A 45 21.96 -35.00 -8.37
CA VAL A 45 22.18 -33.55 -8.33
C VAL A 45 20.91 -32.78 -8.70
N VAL A 46 20.20 -33.21 -9.74
CA VAL A 46 18.91 -32.62 -10.13
C VAL A 46 17.85 -32.83 -9.03
N GLY A 47 17.76 -34.04 -8.47
CA GLY A 47 16.84 -34.34 -7.38
C GLY A 47 17.09 -33.48 -6.13
N LEU A 48 18.36 -33.24 -5.77
CA LEU A 48 18.72 -32.35 -4.66
C LEU A 48 18.36 -30.88 -4.93
N ARG A 49 18.49 -30.40 -6.17
CA ARG A 49 18.05 -29.04 -6.55
C ARG A 49 16.55 -28.87 -6.42
N VAL A 50 15.77 -29.81 -6.98
CA VAL A 50 14.30 -29.81 -6.87
C VAL A 50 13.87 -29.85 -5.41
N ARG A 51 14.50 -30.70 -4.59
CA ARG A 51 14.23 -30.77 -3.15
C ARG A 51 14.52 -29.45 -2.44
N ARG A 52 15.64 -28.79 -2.76
CA ARG A 52 15.98 -27.47 -2.18
C ARG A 52 14.96 -26.40 -2.56
N GLU A 53 14.51 -26.37 -3.81
CA GLU A 53 13.49 -25.43 -4.28
C GLU A 53 12.17 -25.65 -3.54
N GLU A 54 11.74 -26.91 -3.39
CA GLU A 54 10.55 -27.27 -2.63
C GLU A 54 10.66 -26.88 -1.15
N LEU A 55 11.78 -27.19 -0.49
CA LEU A 55 12.02 -26.77 0.90
C LEU A 55 11.98 -25.23 1.05
N SER A 56 12.54 -24.50 0.09
CA SER A 56 12.52 -23.03 0.08
C SER A 56 11.10 -22.48 -0.09
N SER A 57 10.28 -23.09 -0.95
CA SER A 57 8.86 -22.77 -1.11
C SER A 57 8.08 -23.01 0.19
N GLN A 58 8.31 -24.16 0.84
CA GLN A 58 7.69 -24.50 2.12
C GLN A 58 8.10 -23.54 3.24
N LEU A 59 9.37 -23.14 3.29
CA LEU A 59 9.88 -22.16 4.25
C LEU A 59 9.18 -20.82 4.08
N ASN A 60 9.09 -20.31 2.84
CA ASN A 60 8.38 -19.06 2.54
C ASN A 60 6.89 -19.13 2.95
N SER A 61 6.22 -20.26 2.68
CA SER A 61 4.84 -20.49 3.10
C SER A 61 4.68 -20.53 4.63
N ALA A 62 5.63 -21.14 5.35
CA ALA A 62 5.63 -21.18 6.80
C ALA A 62 5.84 -19.78 7.42
N ILE A 63 6.79 -19.00 6.88
CA ILE A 63 7.05 -17.62 7.29
C ILE A 63 5.84 -16.72 7.03
N GLY A 64 5.17 -16.88 5.89
CA GLY A 64 3.92 -16.17 5.58
C GLY A 64 2.86 -16.42 6.64
N ARG A 65 2.55 -17.69 6.92
CA ARG A 65 1.58 -18.08 7.96
C ARG A 65 1.97 -17.58 9.35
N ARG A 66 3.26 -17.61 9.69
CA ARG A 66 3.77 -17.07 10.96
C ARG A 66 3.43 -15.59 11.13
N LYS A 67 3.67 -14.78 10.08
CA LYS A 67 3.34 -13.34 10.07
C LYS A 67 1.83 -13.12 10.25
N ASP A 68 1.00 -13.91 9.57
CA ASP A 68 -0.45 -13.81 9.69
C ASP A 68 -0.94 -14.14 11.11
N VAL A 69 -0.42 -15.21 11.72
CA VAL A 69 -0.73 -15.58 13.10
C VAL A 69 -0.26 -14.51 14.08
N ALA A 70 0.95 -13.96 13.90
CA ALA A 70 1.45 -12.87 14.74
C ALA A 70 0.56 -11.61 14.65
N LYS A 71 0.06 -11.29 13.45
CA LYS A 71 -0.91 -10.20 13.25
C LYS A 71 -2.26 -10.51 13.92
N GLN A 72 -2.72 -11.76 13.89
CA GLN A 72 -3.94 -12.15 14.61
C GLN A 72 -3.77 -12.02 16.12
N ILE A 73 -2.62 -12.42 16.68
CA ILE A 73 -2.32 -12.29 18.12
C ILE A 73 -2.35 -10.81 18.54
N SER A 74 -1.79 -9.90 17.74
CA SER A 74 -1.79 -8.47 18.07
C SER A 74 -3.18 -7.85 18.03
N LEU A 75 -4.07 -8.35 17.16
CA LEU A 75 -5.46 -7.92 17.05
C LEU A 75 -6.40 -8.61 18.05
N THR A 76 -5.98 -9.71 18.67
CA THR A 76 -6.82 -10.50 19.59
C THR A 76 -6.58 -10.08 21.05
N PRO A 77 -7.63 -9.69 21.79
CA PRO A 77 -7.52 -9.39 23.22
C PRO A 77 -7.00 -10.58 24.04
N PRO A 78 -6.41 -10.33 25.23
CA PRO A 78 -5.97 -11.40 26.13
C PRO A 78 -7.11 -12.36 26.48
N GLY A 79 -6.84 -13.66 26.40
CA GLY A 79 -7.83 -14.70 26.66
C GLY A 79 -7.44 -16.05 26.04
N PRO A 80 -8.27 -17.10 26.20
CA PRO A 80 -7.95 -18.46 25.76
C PRO A 80 -7.73 -18.55 24.24
N ALA A 81 -8.44 -17.74 23.45
CA ALA A 81 -8.26 -17.66 21.99
C ALA A 81 -6.84 -17.18 21.62
N ARG A 82 -6.31 -16.19 22.33
CA ARG A 82 -4.96 -15.67 22.12
C ARG A 82 -3.91 -16.71 22.51
N THR A 83 -4.09 -17.40 23.63
CA THR A 83 -3.20 -18.51 24.05
C THR A 83 -3.13 -19.61 22.98
N GLY A 84 -4.26 -19.96 22.36
CA GLY A 84 -4.26 -20.92 21.25
C GLY A 84 -3.49 -20.45 20.01
N LEU A 85 -3.53 -19.16 19.68
CA LEU A 85 -2.72 -18.58 18.60
C LEU A 85 -1.23 -18.54 18.94
N GLU A 86 -0.88 -18.23 20.19
CA GLU A 86 0.50 -18.26 20.69
C GLU A 86 1.09 -19.68 20.61
N GLN A 87 0.31 -20.71 20.97
CA GLN A 87 0.72 -22.11 20.79
C GLN A 87 0.94 -22.47 19.32
N ARG A 88 0.07 -22.02 18.41
CA ARG A 88 0.25 -22.21 16.95
C ARG A 88 1.51 -21.53 16.44
N LEU A 89 1.83 -20.34 16.97
CA LEU A 89 3.05 -19.62 16.60
C LEU A 89 4.30 -20.42 16.98
N LEU A 90 4.34 -21.02 18.17
CA LEU A 90 5.46 -21.87 18.61
C LEU A 90 5.67 -23.08 17.69
N VAL A 91 4.59 -23.75 17.29
CA VAL A 91 4.66 -24.89 16.35
C VAL A 91 5.18 -24.45 14.97
N LEU A 92 4.78 -23.27 14.49
CA LEU A 92 5.29 -22.71 13.24
C LEU A 92 6.77 -22.36 13.33
N ASP A 93 7.22 -21.82 14.47
CA ASP A 93 8.63 -21.45 14.70
C ASP A 93 9.52 -22.70 14.72
N GLU A 94 9.08 -23.80 15.35
CA GLU A 94 9.80 -25.08 15.28
C GLU A 94 9.89 -25.61 13.83
N ARG A 95 8.80 -25.51 13.07
CA ARG A 95 8.77 -25.95 11.67
C ARG A 95 9.73 -25.13 10.80
N ILE A 96 9.77 -23.81 10.97
CA ILE A 96 10.69 -22.93 10.26
C ILE A 96 12.14 -23.33 10.53
N ALA A 97 12.51 -23.49 11.81
CA ALA A 97 13.86 -23.90 12.21
C ALA A 97 14.24 -25.32 11.69
N ARG A 98 13.26 -26.21 11.51
CA ARG A 98 13.49 -27.52 10.87
C ARG A 98 13.75 -27.38 9.37
N LEU A 99 12.92 -26.60 8.66
CA LEU A 99 13.06 -26.37 7.22
C LEU A 99 14.39 -25.68 6.88
N GLU A 100 14.82 -24.70 7.68
CA GLU A 100 16.13 -24.04 7.51
C GLU A 100 17.28 -25.04 7.62
N ARG A 101 17.28 -25.89 8.66
CA ARG A 101 18.28 -26.95 8.82
C ARG A 101 18.27 -27.95 7.66
N ASP A 102 17.10 -28.34 7.16
CA ASP A 102 16.99 -29.27 6.03
C ASP A 102 17.54 -28.63 4.74
N ILE A 103 17.34 -27.33 4.53
CA ILE A 103 17.93 -26.57 3.42
C ILE A 103 19.45 -26.55 3.55
N ASP A 104 19.99 -26.30 4.73
CA ASP A 104 21.43 -26.27 4.97
C ASP A 104 22.08 -27.63 4.70
N ILE A 105 21.48 -28.72 5.21
CA ILE A 105 21.94 -30.09 4.97
C ILE A 105 21.91 -30.40 3.46
N THR A 106 20.80 -30.07 2.78
CA THR A 106 20.67 -30.27 1.33
C THR A 106 21.69 -29.43 0.56
N GLY A 107 21.97 -28.21 1.02
CA GLY A 107 22.97 -27.31 0.45
C GLY A 107 24.40 -27.87 0.58
N GLN A 108 24.74 -28.44 1.74
CA GLN A 108 26.03 -29.11 1.96
C GLN A 108 26.20 -30.35 1.07
N GLN A 109 25.13 -31.16 0.91
CA GLN A 109 25.13 -32.29 0.00
C GLN A 109 25.38 -31.85 -1.44
N LEU A 110 24.71 -30.79 -1.89
CA LEU A 110 24.93 -30.23 -3.23
C LEU A 110 26.34 -29.66 -3.40
N ALA A 111 26.90 -29.03 -2.35
CA ALA A 111 28.27 -28.50 -2.37
C ALA A 111 29.34 -29.61 -2.40
N SER A 112 29.03 -30.78 -1.84
CA SER A 112 29.91 -31.96 -1.89
C SER A 112 29.85 -32.71 -3.23
N ALA A 113 28.92 -32.36 -4.12
CA ALA A 113 28.78 -33.01 -5.41
C ALA A 113 29.92 -32.61 -6.38
N PRO A 114 30.47 -33.53 -7.19
CA PRO A 114 31.53 -33.24 -8.14
C PRO A 114 31.13 -32.14 -9.15
N GLY A 115 31.97 -31.11 -9.29
CA GLY A 115 31.71 -29.95 -10.17
C GLY A 115 31.40 -30.29 -11.63
N GLN A 116 31.92 -31.43 -12.12
CA GLN A 116 31.65 -31.98 -13.46
C GLN A 116 30.15 -32.25 -13.70
N LEU A 117 29.44 -32.72 -12.67
CA LEU A 117 28.01 -33.07 -12.73
C LEU A 117 27.13 -31.82 -12.59
N ILE A 118 27.58 -30.83 -11.81
CA ILE A 118 26.92 -29.54 -11.66
C ILE A 118 26.93 -28.76 -12.98
N ALA A 119 28.04 -28.77 -13.71
CA ALA A 119 28.15 -28.12 -15.02
C ALA A 119 27.31 -28.81 -16.12
N GLY A 120 27.22 -30.15 -16.09
CA GLY A 120 26.42 -30.93 -17.04
C GLY A 120 24.91 -30.73 -16.90
N THR A 121 24.41 -30.31 -15.74
CA THR A 121 22.98 -29.97 -15.54
C THR A 121 22.59 -28.58 -16.05
N SER A 122 23.56 -27.76 -16.46
CA SER A 122 23.34 -26.39 -16.96
C SER A 122 23.12 -26.32 -18.48
N SER A 123 23.05 -27.45 -19.19
CA SER A 123 22.84 -27.45 -20.64
C SER A 123 21.36 -27.24 -20.97
N ASP A 124 20.98 -25.97 -21.14
CA ASP A 124 19.78 -25.60 -21.90
C ASP A 124 19.93 -26.15 -23.34
N PRO A 125 19.11 -27.11 -23.79
CA PRO A 125 19.37 -27.84 -25.01
C PRO A 125 18.84 -27.12 -26.26
N ILE A 126 18.95 -25.79 -26.37
CA ILE A 126 18.75 -25.07 -27.65
C ILE A 126 19.64 -23.82 -27.70
N GLN A 127 20.92 -23.96 -28.10
CA GLN A 127 21.56 -22.91 -28.89
C GLN A 127 22.79 -23.40 -29.66
N ARG A 128 22.52 -23.86 -30.88
CA ARG A 128 23.50 -23.99 -31.94
C ARG A 128 23.99 -22.56 -32.28
N GLY A 129 25.01 -22.07 -31.58
CA GLY A 129 25.66 -20.77 -31.83
C GLY A 129 26.03 -19.90 -30.62
N GLY A 130 26.30 -20.47 -29.45
CA GLY A 130 26.52 -19.71 -28.21
C GLY A 130 27.80 -18.85 -28.18
N LEU A 131 27.62 -17.56 -27.92
CA LEU A 131 28.67 -16.60 -27.52
C LEU A 131 29.35 -17.10 -26.24
N THR A 132 30.68 -16.99 -26.17
CA THR A 132 31.48 -17.41 -24.99
C THR A 132 31.01 -16.67 -23.71
N PRO A 133 31.21 -17.21 -22.49
CA PRO A 133 30.77 -16.56 -21.24
C PRO A 133 31.23 -15.10 -21.08
N GLY A 134 32.40 -14.74 -21.61
CA GLY A 134 32.87 -13.35 -21.63
C GLY A 134 32.08 -12.45 -22.59
N GLN A 135 31.62 -13.00 -23.71
CA GLN A 135 30.77 -12.29 -24.67
C GLN A 135 29.34 -12.11 -24.16
N THR A 136 28.76 -13.08 -23.44
CA THR A 136 27.41 -12.91 -22.86
C THR A 136 27.40 -11.83 -21.77
N THR A 137 28.41 -11.80 -20.90
CA THR A 137 28.59 -10.71 -19.92
C THR A 137 28.80 -9.37 -20.63
N GLY A 138 29.69 -9.30 -21.64
CA GLY A 138 29.93 -8.09 -22.41
C GLY A 138 28.69 -7.54 -23.12
N VAL A 139 27.94 -8.40 -23.82
CA VAL A 139 26.71 -8.02 -24.52
C VAL A 139 25.64 -7.53 -23.53
N SER A 140 25.52 -8.16 -22.36
CA SER A 140 24.55 -7.72 -21.34
C SER A 140 24.88 -6.32 -20.79
N ILE A 141 26.14 -6.03 -20.51
CA ILE A 141 26.57 -4.71 -20.01
C ILE A 141 26.34 -3.65 -21.08
N VAL A 142 26.76 -3.92 -22.32
CA VAL A 142 26.58 -2.99 -23.44
C VAL A 142 25.10 -2.75 -23.71
N PHE A 143 24.25 -3.77 -23.69
CA PHE A 143 22.80 -3.62 -23.85
C PHE A 143 22.18 -2.78 -22.73
N THR A 144 22.60 -3.00 -21.48
CA THR A 144 22.09 -2.23 -20.34
C THR A 144 22.45 -0.75 -20.45
N ILE A 145 23.68 -0.43 -20.86
CA ILE A 145 24.15 0.95 -21.02
C ILE A 145 23.57 1.59 -22.29
N ALA A 146 23.49 0.86 -23.40
CA ALA A 146 23.04 1.41 -24.68
C ALA A 146 21.51 1.54 -24.77
N VAL A 147 20.75 0.69 -24.08
CA VAL A 147 19.28 0.63 -24.21
C VAL A 147 18.59 1.05 -22.92
N LEU A 148 18.90 0.41 -21.78
CA LEU A 148 18.18 0.66 -20.53
C LEU A 148 18.54 2.01 -19.90
N MET A 149 19.80 2.42 -19.95
CA MET A 149 20.26 3.70 -19.37
C MET A 149 19.61 4.92 -20.03
N PRO A 150 19.63 5.11 -21.37
CA PRO A 150 18.94 6.26 -21.98
C PRO A 150 17.43 6.23 -21.78
N LEU A 151 16.81 5.04 -21.76
CA LEU A 151 15.38 4.89 -21.47
C LEU A 151 15.07 5.32 -20.02
N SER A 152 15.85 4.86 -19.05
CA SER A 152 15.72 5.26 -17.64
C SER A 152 15.94 6.76 -17.45
N LEU A 153 16.92 7.37 -18.12
CA LEU A 153 17.12 8.82 -18.08
C LEU A 153 15.95 9.58 -18.72
N ALA A 154 15.36 9.07 -19.81
CA ALA A 154 14.19 9.67 -20.43
C ALA A 154 12.97 9.65 -19.49
N PHE A 155 12.72 8.51 -18.84
CA PHE A 155 11.66 8.37 -17.83
C PHE A 155 11.90 9.25 -16.61
N ALA A 156 13.12 9.26 -16.07
CA ALA A 156 13.49 10.10 -14.93
C ALA A 156 13.32 11.59 -15.26
N ARG A 157 13.77 12.04 -16.42
CA ARG A 157 13.61 13.44 -16.87
C ARG A 157 12.15 13.81 -17.09
N GLY A 158 11.31 12.87 -17.54
CA GLY A 158 9.86 13.04 -17.63
C GLY A 158 9.19 13.20 -16.25
N LEU A 159 9.61 12.39 -15.27
CA LEU A 159 9.09 12.46 -13.90
C LEU A 159 9.52 13.75 -13.19
N LEU A 160 10.78 14.15 -13.32
CA LEU A 160 11.30 15.41 -12.76
C LEU A 160 10.62 16.63 -13.38
N ARG A 161 10.33 16.63 -14.69
CA ARG A 161 9.56 17.70 -15.34
C ARG A 161 8.10 17.77 -14.87
N ARG A 162 7.52 16.63 -14.46
CA ARG A 162 6.18 16.57 -13.86
C ARG A 162 6.17 17.05 -12.40
N MET A 163 7.23 16.77 -11.64
CA MET A 163 7.38 17.22 -10.25
C MET A 163 7.82 18.69 -10.13
N GLY A 164 8.53 19.23 -11.12
CA GLY A 164 8.95 20.63 -11.18
C GLY A 164 7.91 21.59 -11.77
N ARG A 165 6.77 21.08 -12.26
CA ARG A 165 5.59 21.92 -12.42
C ARG A 165 4.99 22.06 -11.02
N PRO A 166 5.05 23.24 -10.36
CA PRO A 166 4.16 23.45 -9.24
C PRO A 166 2.77 23.12 -9.77
N ALA A 167 2.12 22.12 -9.16
CA ALA A 167 0.68 22.02 -9.28
C ALA A 167 0.20 23.44 -9.00
N ALA A 168 -0.43 24.09 -9.98
CA ALA A 168 -1.06 25.36 -9.72
C ALA A 168 -2.05 25.06 -8.60
N LEU A 169 -1.66 25.41 -7.37
CA LEU A 169 -2.48 25.18 -6.19
C LEU A 169 -3.83 25.81 -6.54
N PRO A 170 -4.97 25.13 -6.32
CA PRO A 170 -6.28 25.76 -6.47
C PRO A 170 -6.38 27.06 -5.65
N GLU A 171 -5.50 27.20 -4.64
CA GLU A 171 -5.20 28.41 -3.89
C GLU A 171 -4.97 29.66 -4.76
N SER A 172 -4.33 29.58 -5.93
CA SER A 172 -4.10 30.79 -6.75
C SER A 172 -5.38 31.33 -7.39
N ARG A 173 -6.30 30.47 -7.85
CA ARG A 173 -7.60 30.90 -8.38
C ARG A 173 -8.51 31.39 -7.26
N GLU A 174 -8.51 30.72 -6.11
CA GLU A 174 -9.31 31.13 -4.96
C GLU A 174 -8.79 32.43 -4.33
N MET A 175 -7.47 32.61 -4.25
CA MET A 175 -6.84 33.85 -3.80
C MET A 175 -7.16 35.00 -4.76
N ASN A 176 -7.08 34.78 -6.07
CA ASN A 176 -7.46 35.81 -7.05
C ASN A 176 -8.95 36.19 -6.96
N ALA A 177 -9.84 35.22 -6.76
CA ALA A 177 -11.27 35.49 -6.54
C ALA A 177 -11.53 36.24 -5.22
N ARG A 178 -10.75 35.96 -4.17
CA ARG A 178 -10.80 36.71 -2.91
C ARG A 178 -10.30 38.14 -3.10
N LEU A 179 -9.23 38.36 -3.86
CA LEU A 179 -8.71 39.69 -4.18
C LEU A 179 -9.72 40.50 -5.02
N GLU A 180 -10.35 39.89 -6.01
CA GLU A 180 -11.37 40.54 -6.84
C GLU A 180 -12.62 40.92 -6.01
N ASN A 181 -13.02 40.08 -5.05
CA ASN A 181 -14.10 40.41 -4.11
C ASN A 181 -13.70 41.52 -3.12
N LEU A 182 -12.43 41.58 -2.71
CA LEU A 182 -11.91 42.67 -1.87
C LEU A 182 -11.84 43.99 -2.63
N GLU A 183 -11.45 43.97 -3.90
CA GLU A 183 -11.43 45.15 -4.77
C GLU A 183 -12.83 45.74 -4.94
N ARG A 184 -13.83 44.91 -5.30
CA ARG A 184 -15.24 45.36 -5.39
C ARG A 184 -15.80 45.83 -4.04
N GLY A 185 -15.40 45.18 -2.95
CA GLY A 185 -15.77 45.59 -1.60
C GLY A 185 -15.21 46.98 -1.25
N MET A 186 -13.97 47.25 -1.65
CA MET A 186 -13.31 48.54 -1.46
C MET A 186 -13.96 49.65 -2.29
N GLU A 187 -14.34 49.37 -3.54
CA GLU A 187 -15.07 50.31 -4.40
C GLU A 187 -16.45 50.67 -3.81
N ALA A 188 -17.19 49.68 -3.29
CA ALA A 188 -18.47 49.93 -2.63
C ALA A 188 -18.31 50.76 -1.35
N VAL A 189 -17.26 50.51 -0.57
CA VAL A 189 -16.95 51.30 0.64
C VAL A 189 -16.58 52.74 0.27
N ALA A 190 -15.84 52.96 -0.82
CA ALA A 190 -15.49 54.31 -1.28
C ALA A 190 -16.74 55.13 -1.61
N ILE A 191 -17.70 54.55 -2.34
CA ILE A 191 -18.97 55.20 -2.68
C ILE A 191 -19.82 55.45 -1.43
N GLU A 192 -19.88 54.49 -0.50
CA GLU A 192 -20.66 54.64 0.73
C GLU A 192 -20.08 55.73 1.64
N ILE A 193 -18.75 55.89 1.70
CA ILE A 193 -18.09 56.96 2.45
C ILE A 193 -18.39 58.32 1.81
N GLU A 194 -18.33 58.42 0.48
CA GLU A 194 -18.71 59.64 -0.24
C GLU A 194 -20.16 60.03 0.11
N ARG A 195 -21.10 59.08 0.01
CA ARG A 195 -22.52 59.29 0.36
C ARG A 195 -22.73 59.62 1.84
N MET A 196 -22.01 58.99 2.76
CA MET A 196 -22.07 59.30 4.19
C MET A 196 -21.54 60.70 4.48
N SER A 197 -20.47 61.12 3.80
CA SER A 197 -19.92 62.47 3.92
C SER A 197 -20.91 63.53 3.40
N GLU A 198 -21.64 63.22 2.33
CA GLU A 198 -22.71 64.07 1.82
C GLU A 198 -23.92 64.11 2.77
N GLY A 199 -24.30 62.97 3.36
CA GLY A 199 -25.36 62.90 4.36
C GLY A 199 -25.04 63.74 5.60
N GLN A 200 -23.81 63.66 6.10
CA GLN A 200 -23.34 64.47 7.23
C GLN A 200 -23.26 65.96 6.88
N ARG A 201 -22.81 66.30 5.68
CA ARG A 201 -22.79 67.68 5.19
C ARG A 201 -24.21 68.23 5.01
N PHE A 202 -25.14 67.40 4.57
CA PHE A 202 -26.56 67.75 4.43
C PHE A 202 -27.23 67.97 5.77
N VAL A 203 -27.00 67.10 6.76
CA VAL A 203 -27.52 67.28 8.13
C VAL A 203 -26.94 68.54 8.78
N THR A 204 -25.64 68.80 8.61
CA THR A 204 -25.03 70.03 9.12
C THR A 204 -25.61 71.27 8.44
N LYS A 205 -25.79 71.21 7.11
CA LYS A 205 -26.45 72.29 6.36
C LYS A 205 -27.89 72.51 6.84
N LEU A 206 -28.68 71.45 7.02
CA LEU A 206 -30.04 71.51 7.56
C LEU A 206 -30.09 72.09 8.99
N LEU A 207 -29.18 71.68 9.87
CA LEU A 207 -29.08 72.24 11.22
C LEU A 207 -28.69 73.72 11.18
N SER A 208 -27.78 74.12 10.29
CA SER A 208 -27.38 75.51 10.12
C SER A 208 -28.45 76.38 9.46
N GLU A 209 -29.19 75.86 8.47
CA GLU A 209 -30.31 76.54 7.81
C GLU A 209 -31.55 76.61 8.71
N GLY A 210 -31.79 75.58 9.51
CA GLY A 210 -32.82 75.56 10.55
C GLY A 210 -32.52 76.49 11.72
N ALA A 211 -31.24 76.69 12.04
CA ALA A 211 -30.81 77.71 13.00
C ALA A 211 -30.81 79.13 12.39
N ALA A 212 -30.57 79.28 11.08
CA ALA A 212 -30.51 80.57 10.39
C ALA A 212 -31.88 81.09 9.91
N ARG A 213 -32.92 80.24 9.84
CA ARG A 213 -34.31 80.68 9.75
C ARG A 213 -34.88 80.77 11.16
N PRO A 214 -34.89 81.96 11.81
CA PRO A 214 -35.80 82.13 12.93
C PRO A 214 -37.21 81.89 12.37
N VAL A 215 -37.81 80.76 12.76
CA VAL A 215 -39.26 80.62 12.63
C VAL A 215 -39.80 81.71 13.54
N ASP A 216 -40.24 82.82 12.95
CA ASP A 216 -40.90 83.88 13.69
C ASP A 216 -42.28 83.35 14.10
N VAL A 217 -42.27 82.59 15.21
CA VAL A 217 -43.45 81.99 15.83
C VAL A 217 -44.44 83.09 16.21
N ASN A 218 -43.95 84.30 16.52
CA ASN A 218 -44.77 85.47 16.84
C ASN A 218 -45.46 86.05 15.61
N ALA A 219 -44.81 86.08 14.44
CA ALA A 219 -45.45 86.54 13.21
C ALA A 219 -46.61 85.63 12.78
N ARG A 220 -46.43 84.30 12.86
CA ARG A 220 -47.51 83.33 12.55
C ARG A 220 -48.63 83.33 13.58
N ALA A 221 -48.31 83.49 14.86
CA ALA A 221 -49.31 83.63 15.92
C ALA A 221 -50.13 84.92 15.75
N ALA A 222 -49.49 86.04 15.38
CA ALA A 222 -50.17 87.31 15.13
C ALA A 222 -51.06 87.27 13.88
N GLU A 223 -50.65 86.56 12.83
CA GLU A 223 -51.45 86.35 11.62
C GLU A 223 -52.66 85.45 11.89
N ALA A 224 -52.48 84.36 12.64
CA ALA A 224 -53.57 83.49 13.07
C ALA A 224 -54.61 84.21 13.94
N LEU A 225 -54.16 85.11 14.83
CA LEU A 225 -55.07 85.90 15.67
C LEU A 225 -55.85 86.95 14.86
N ARG A 226 -55.22 87.57 13.86
CA ARG A 226 -55.90 88.50 12.94
C ARG A 226 -56.95 87.80 12.09
N ILE A 227 -56.67 86.59 11.60
CA ILE A 227 -57.62 85.79 10.85
C ILE A 227 -58.79 85.36 11.75
N ALA A 228 -58.52 84.95 12.99
CA ALA A 228 -59.56 84.62 13.95
C ALA A 228 -60.47 85.82 14.29
N GLN A 229 -59.90 87.03 14.42
CA GLN A 229 -60.67 88.27 14.66
C GLN A 229 -61.44 88.75 13.44
N ALA A 230 -60.98 88.48 12.22
CA ALA A 230 -61.68 88.84 10.99
C ALA A 230 -62.88 87.91 10.68
N VAL A 231 -62.93 86.72 11.27
CA VAL A 231 -63.96 85.70 11.02
C VAL A 231 -65.15 85.79 12.00
N ASP A 232 -65.05 86.57 13.08
CA ASP A 232 -66.15 86.74 14.05
C ASP A 232 -66.81 88.14 14.00
N PRO A 233 -67.91 88.33 13.24
CA PRO A 233 -68.70 89.55 13.27
C PRO A 233 -69.79 89.59 14.37
N ARG A 234 -69.73 88.79 15.45
CA ARG A 234 -70.81 88.76 16.47
C ARG A 234 -70.34 88.84 17.94
N ALA A 235 -69.37 89.70 18.24
CA ALA A 235 -69.03 90.05 19.62
C ALA A 235 -69.05 91.57 19.92
N LYS A 236 -69.99 92.31 19.30
CA LYS A 236 -70.36 93.66 19.75
C LYS A 236 -71.89 93.82 19.75
N SER A 237 -72.49 93.49 20.88
CA SER A 237 -73.74 94.07 21.38
C SER A 237 -73.70 94.02 22.90
#